data_AF-A0A816CBS8-F1
#
_entry.id   AF-A0A816CBS8-F1
#
_cell.length_a   1.000
_cell.length_b   1.000
_cell.length_c   1.000
_cell.angle_alpha   90.00
_cell.angle_beta   90.00
_cell.angle_gamma   90.00
#
_symmetry.space_group_name_H-M   'P 1'
#
loop_
_entity.id
_entity.type
_entity.pdbx_description
1 polymer ?
#
loop_
_entity_poly.entity_id
_entity_poly.type
_entity_poly.pdbx_seq_one_letter_code
_entity_poly.pdbx_strand_id
1 'polypeptide(L)'
;MSSNGENSESHPLVPRGPPKKMTWKELVKEQADNDNLKGATCAVYSKNMNDPNHQETQCVCGRLASQHSFIGQPKTKFRNAQRWIPQLAIEVDVTHYGQLENGARFIRCDTENDTFKTLVEIIVKDVGAKPKLIVSCYGGAEYFTMTDDLEREFMSGIGQVAATKDVWILTTGLNSGVSGLIAEGVHRNILLNEDIWKPIALENQSTTPQVLGTSLHENDDKALDKYHTHFLLLDDGRLKHYLNDGPRSEFVKATCDQTHCHAITIIVEGGLNTLEVIQNDLNAQRPIVIVHGSGRLATVLGNLLEKAGKTATIT
;
A
#
# COMPACT_ATOMS: atom_id res chain seq x y z
N MET A 1 -20.62 -47.20 -60.04
CA MET A 1 -19.60 -46.14 -60.12
C MET A 1 -20.28 -44.86 -59.68
N SER A 2 -20.05 -44.22 -58.54
CA SER A 2 -19.05 -44.42 -57.48
C SER A 2 -19.63 -43.78 -56.21
N SER A 3 -19.57 -44.48 -55.08
CA SER A 3 -19.93 -43.96 -53.75
C SER A 3 -18.73 -43.22 -53.17
N ASN A 4 -18.79 -41.89 -53.07
CA ASN A 4 -17.82 -41.11 -52.31
C ASN A 4 -18.27 -41.07 -50.85
N GLY A 5 -17.63 -41.89 -50.01
CA GLY A 5 -17.66 -41.74 -48.56
C GLY A 5 -16.65 -40.68 -48.16
N GLU A 6 -17.12 -39.53 -47.68
CA GLU A 6 -16.29 -38.56 -46.98
C GLU A 6 -16.09 -39.05 -45.54
N ASN A 7 -14.87 -39.51 -45.25
CA ASN A 7 -14.42 -39.76 -43.88
C ASN A 7 -14.32 -38.42 -43.15
N SER A 8 -15.26 -38.12 -42.26
CA SER A 8 -15.11 -37.08 -41.26
C SER A 8 -14.15 -37.56 -40.18
N GLU A 9 -12.86 -37.22 -40.30
CA GLU A 9 -11.89 -37.42 -39.21
C GLU A 9 -12.27 -36.50 -38.05
N SER A 10 -12.86 -37.08 -37.00
CA SER A 10 -13.06 -36.39 -35.72
C SER A 10 -11.70 -36.24 -35.04
N HIS A 11 -11.10 -35.06 -35.12
CA HIS A 11 -9.95 -34.72 -34.28
C HIS A 11 -10.36 -34.81 -32.81
N PRO A 12 -9.63 -35.56 -31.96
CA PRO A 12 -9.93 -35.61 -30.54
C PRO A 12 -9.73 -34.23 -29.92
N LEU A 13 -10.78 -33.73 -29.26
CA LEU A 13 -10.70 -32.52 -28.43
C LEU A 13 -9.66 -32.76 -27.33
N VAL A 14 -8.47 -32.19 -27.49
CA VAL A 14 -7.47 -32.15 -26.42
C VAL A 14 -8.13 -31.45 -25.22
N PRO A 15 -8.20 -32.07 -24.04
CA PRO A 15 -8.73 -31.40 -22.86
C PRO A 15 -7.92 -30.13 -22.63
N ARG A 16 -8.56 -28.96 -22.73
CA ARG A 16 -7.92 -27.71 -22.33
C ARG A 16 -7.62 -27.87 -20.85
N GLY A 17 -6.33 -27.95 -20.51
CA GLY A 17 -5.89 -27.90 -19.12
C GLY A 17 -6.45 -26.65 -18.42
N PRO A 18 -6.44 -26.61 -17.08
CA PRO A 18 -6.91 -25.44 -16.35
C PRO A 18 -6.20 -24.18 -16.87
N PRO A 19 -6.93 -23.05 -17.03
CA PRO A 19 -6.34 -21.83 -17.55
C PRO A 19 -5.13 -21.43 -16.71
N LYS A 20 -4.02 -21.10 -17.38
CA LYS A 20 -2.79 -20.66 -16.73
C LYS A 20 -3.09 -19.45 -15.85
N LYS A 21 -2.78 -19.53 -14.55
CA LYS A 21 -2.89 -18.38 -13.64
C LYS A 21 -1.97 -17.25 -14.13
N MET A 22 -2.51 -16.05 -14.26
CA MET A 22 -1.73 -14.87 -14.64
C MET A 22 -0.71 -14.52 -13.56
N THR A 23 0.46 -14.09 -13.98
CA THR A 23 1.50 -13.53 -13.10
C THR A 23 1.12 -12.11 -12.65
N TRP A 24 1.72 -11.63 -11.55
CA TRP A 24 1.56 -10.24 -11.10
C TRP A 24 1.76 -9.21 -12.22
N LYS A 25 2.82 -9.36 -13.02
CA LYS A 25 3.13 -8.44 -14.14
C LYS A 25 2.05 -8.47 -15.22
N GLU A 26 1.50 -9.65 -15.53
CA GLU A 26 0.41 -9.79 -16.49
C GLU A 26 -0.89 -9.18 -15.95
N LEU A 27 -1.21 -9.38 -14.68
CA LEU A 27 -2.38 -8.78 -14.01
C LEU A 27 -2.32 -7.25 -14.03
N VAL A 28 -1.18 -6.68 -13.65
CA VAL A 28 -0.98 -5.22 -13.64
C VAL A 28 -1.05 -4.66 -15.06
N LYS A 29 -0.36 -5.30 -16.01
CA LYS A 29 -0.34 -4.86 -17.40
C LYS A 29 -1.73 -4.86 -18.03
N GLU A 30 -2.53 -5.90 -17.81
CA GLU A 30 -3.91 -5.97 -18.31
C GLU A 30 -4.74 -4.77 -17.82
N GLN A 31 -4.62 -4.40 -16.55
CA GLN A 31 -5.37 -3.28 -16.00
C GLN A 31 -4.85 -1.92 -16.46
N ALA A 32 -3.53 -1.77 -16.60
CA ALA A 32 -2.92 -0.56 -17.15
C ALA A 32 -3.30 -0.35 -18.63
N ASP A 33 -3.29 -1.41 -19.45
CA ASP A 33 -3.66 -1.36 -20.87
C ASP A 33 -5.15 -1.02 -21.06
N ASN A 34 -5.99 -1.34 -20.06
CA ASN A 34 -7.43 -1.01 -20.03
C ASN A 34 -7.74 0.34 -19.38
N ASP A 35 -6.74 1.18 -19.11
CA ASP A 35 -6.91 2.52 -18.51
C ASP A 35 -7.42 2.52 -17.05
N ASN A 36 -7.53 1.34 -16.41
CA ASN A 36 -8.08 1.17 -15.06
C ASN A 36 -7.06 1.45 -13.93
N LEU A 37 -5.80 1.67 -14.30
CA LEU A 37 -4.72 1.87 -13.36
C LEU A 37 -3.78 2.97 -13.83
N LYS A 38 -3.61 4.00 -13.00
CA LYS A 38 -2.80 5.18 -13.29
C LYS A 38 -1.77 5.46 -12.22
N GLY A 39 -0.71 6.13 -12.63
CA GLY A 39 0.26 6.78 -11.76
C GLY A 39 0.05 8.29 -11.78
N ALA A 40 0.60 8.98 -10.79
CA ALA A 40 0.62 10.43 -10.75
C ALA A 40 2.03 10.97 -11.00
N THR A 41 2.12 12.07 -11.75
CA THR A 41 3.37 12.85 -11.83
C THR A 41 3.04 14.33 -11.90
N CYS A 42 4.03 15.17 -11.59
CA CYS A 42 3.88 16.62 -11.74
C CYS A 42 3.97 17.01 -13.22
N ALA A 43 3.05 17.86 -13.70
CA ALA A 43 3.30 18.64 -14.90
C ALA A 43 4.14 19.87 -14.53
N VAL A 44 5.33 20.02 -15.12
CA VAL A 44 6.16 21.22 -14.87
C VAL A 44 5.41 22.46 -15.29
N TYR A 45 5.33 23.42 -14.37
CA TYR A 45 5.20 24.81 -14.75
C TYR A 45 6.49 25.57 -14.40
N SER A 46 7.27 25.93 -15.43
CA SER A 46 8.38 26.88 -15.29
C SER A 46 7.81 28.29 -15.42
N LYS A 47 8.03 29.14 -14.42
CA LYS A 47 7.59 30.54 -14.43
C LYS A 47 8.23 31.35 -15.58
N ASN A 48 9.35 30.88 -16.14
CA ASN A 48 10.02 31.53 -17.25
C ASN A 48 10.80 30.51 -18.10
N MET A 49 10.17 29.94 -19.13
CA MET A 49 10.87 29.06 -20.08
C MET A 49 11.98 29.78 -20.86
N ASN A 50 12.00 31.11 -20.86
CA ASN A 50 13.02 31.92 -21.53
C ASN A 50 14.24 32.19 -20.63
N ASP A 51 14.23 31.74 -19.38
CA ASP A 51 15.41 31.78 -18.52
C ASP A 51 16.40 30.69 -18.98
N PRO A 52 17.67 31.01 -19.32
CA PRO A 52 18.66 30.02 -19.68
C PRO A 52 18.89 28.95 -18.59
N ASN A 53 18.61 29.27 -17.33
CA ASN A 53 18.73 28.36 -16.18
C ASN A 53 17.38 27.72 -15.77
N HIS A 54 16.33 27.82 -16.59
CA HIS A 54 14.99 27.29 -16.24
C HIS A 54 15.02 25.80 -15.90
N GLN A 55 15.94 25.02 -16.48
CA GLN A 55 16.09 23.59 -16.23
C GLN A 55 16.55 23.26 -14.80
N GLU A 56 17.29 24.17 -14.17
CA GLU A 56 17.78 24.06 -12.79
C GLU A 56 16.80 24.66 -11.77
N THR A 57 15.70 25.23 -12.25
CA THR A 57 14.68 25.78 -11.36
C THR A 57 13.91 24.65 -10.68
N GLN A 58 13.81 24.71 -9.35
CA GLN A 58 13.02 23.76 -8.58
C GLN A 58 11.52 24.04 -8.77
N CYS A 59 10.78 23.02 -9.21
CA CYS A 59 9.33 23.06 -9.31
C CYS A 59 8.68 22.96 -7.94
N VAL A 60 7.42 23.40 -7.82
CA VAL A 60 6.61 23.29 -6.58
C VAL A 60 6.37 21.85 -6.14
N CYS A 61 6.60 20.86 -7.01
CA CYS A 61 6.57 19.44 -6.65
C CYS A 61 7.87 18.94 -5.98
N GLY A 62 8.93 19.75 -5.96
CA GLY A 62 10.24 19.43 -5.39
C GLY A 62 11.30 18.95 -6.39
N ARG A 63 10.92 18.53 -7.61
CA ARG A 63 11.85 18.14 -8.69
C ARG A 63 12.41 19.37 -9.41
N LEU A 64 13.60 19.26 -9.98
CA LEU A 64 14.11 20.23 -10.97
C LEU A 64 13.27 20.17 -12.25
N ALA A 65 13.13 21.27 -12.98
CA ALA A 65 12.42 21.27 -14.26
C ALA A 65 13.01 20.24 -15.25
N SER A 66 14.34 20.03 -15.22
CA SER A 66 15.04 18.98 -15.99
C SER A 66 14.64 17.54 -15.63
N GLN A 67 14.16 17.30 -14.41
CA GLN A 67 13.82 15.96 -13.90
C GLN A 67 12.38 15.54 -14.23
N HIS A 68 11.65 16.35 -14.97
CA HIS A 68 10.30 16.00 -15.38
C HIS A 68 10.32 15.46 -16.81
N SER A 69 9.76 14.27 -16.97
CA SER A 69 9.59 13.62 -18.27
C SER A 69 8.41 14.18 -19.07
N PHE A 70 7.54 14.95 -18.41
CA PHE A 70 6.27 15.42 -18.97
C PHE A 70 6.17 16.94 -18.89
N ILE A 71 6.29 17.60 -20.05
CA ILE A 71 5.81 18.97 -20.25
C ILE A 71 4.36 18.84 -20.73
N GLY A 72 3.45 18.59 -19.79
CA GLY A 72 2.03 18.32 -20.07
C GLY A 72 1.11 19.50 -19.74
N GLN A 73 -0.09 19.51 -20.32
CA GLN A 73 -1.14 20.45 -19.87
C GLN A 73 -1.75 19.92 -18.56
N PRO A 74 -1.73 20.69 -17.46
CA PRO A 74 -2.35 20.29 -16.20
C PRO A 74 -3.84 19.98 -16.38
N LYS A 75 -4.41 19.15 -15.48
CA LYS A 75 -5.87 18.86 -15.43
C LYS A 75 -6.73 20.13 -15.36
N THR A 76 -6.12 21.28 -15.05
CA THR A 76 -6.77 22.58 -14.89
C THR A 76 -5.95 23.71 -15.49
N LYS A 77 -6.58 24.86 -15.78
CA LYS A 77 -5.90 26.08 -16.27
C LYS A 77 -5.11 26.83 -15.17
N PHE A 78 -4.85 26.22 -14.01
CA PHE A 78 -4.14 26.88 -12.90
C PHE A 78 -2.65 27.06 -13.22
N ARG A 79 -2.35 28.09 -14.01
CA ARG A 79 -1.00 28.36 -14.53
C ARG A 79 -0.04 28.92 -13.49
N ASN A 80 -0.48 29.45 -12.34
CA ASN A 80 0.39 30.22 -11.44
C ASN A 80 0.37 29.75 -9.98
N ALA A 81 0.31 28.44 -9.74
CA ALA A 81 0.34 27.92 -8.37
C ALA A 81 1.71 28.17 -7.71
N GLN A 82 1.72 28.91 -6.60
CA GLN A 82 2.93 29.15 -5.78
C GLN A 82 3.18 28.03 -4.76
N ARG A 83 2.21 27.15 -4.56
CA ARG A 83 2.26 25.98 -3.68
C ARG A 83 1.70 24.78 -4.43
N TRP A 84 2.15 23.58 -4.06
CA TRP A 84 1.58 22.35 -4.60
C TRP A 84 0.08 22.27 -4.26
N ILE A 85 -0.72 21.93 -5.26
CA ILE A 85 -2.12 21.52 -5.11
C ILE A 85 -2.33 20.24 -5.94
N PRO A 86 -3.19 19.30 -5.51
CA PRO A 86 -3.42 18.04 -6.23
C PRO A 86 -3.77 18.21 -7.70
N GLN A 87 -4.40 19.32 -8.08
CA GLN A 87 -4.79 19.63 -9.47
C GLN A 87 -3.60 19.92 -10.41
N LEU A 88 -2.38 19.97 -9.89
CA LEU A 88 -1.14 20.04 -10.67
C LEU A 88 -0.60 18.67 -11.05
N ALA A 89 -1.07 17.60 -10.39
CA ALA A 89 -0.76 16.24 -10.80
C ALA A 89 -1.44 15.94 -12.15
N ILE A 90 -0.72 15.23 -13.00
CA ILE A 90 -1.25 14.62 -14.21
C ILE A 90 -1.21 13.10 -14.05
N GLU A 91 -2.25 12.46 -14.57
CA GLU A 91 -2.31 11.01 -14.68
C GLU A 91 -1.36 10.55 -15.78
N VAL A 92 -0.63 9.47 -15.49
CA VAL A 92 0.27 8.81 -16.43
C VAL A 92 0.07 7.30 -16.34
N ASP A 93 0.50 6.59 -17.37
CA ASP A 93 0.47 5.14 -17.33
C ASP A 93 1.38 4.59 -16.23
N VAL A 94 0.94 3.51 -15.60
CA VAL A 94 1.74 2.82 -14.59
C VAL A 94 2.92 2.14 -15.27
N THR A 95 4.11 2.65 -14.95
CA THR A 95 5.39 2.21 -15.54
C THR A 95 6.30 1.50 -14.55
N HIS A 96 5.97 1.54 -13.26
CA HIS A 96 6.83 1.02 -12.20
C HIS A 96 6.09 -0.02 -11.38
N TYR A 97 6.24 -1.27 -11.79
CA TYR A 97 5.69 -2.44 -11.11
C TYR A 97 6.56 -3.64 -11.37
N GLY A 98 6.50 -4.63 -10.47
CA GLY A 98 7.30 -5.83 -10.62
C GLY A 98 7.38 -6.64 -9.35
N GLN A 99 8.52 -7.32 -9.20
CA GLN A 99 8.83 -8.16 -8.06
C GLN A 99 10.22 -7.79 -7.55
N LEU A 100 10.36 -7.64 -6.23
CA LEU A 100 11.62 -7.43 -5.52
C LEU A 100 12.38 -8.75 -5.36
N GLU A 101 13.63 -8.68 -4.92
CA GLU A 101 14.52 -9.84 -4.75
C GLU A 101 13.97 -10.89 -3.77
N ASN A 102 13.27 -10.46 -2.72
CA ASN A 102 12.60 -11.34 -1.76
C ASN A 102 11.27 -11.93 -2.27
N GLY A 103 10.91 -11.68 -3.54
CA GLY A 103 9.67 -12.14 -4.14
C GLY A 103 8.45 -11.27 -3.84
N ALA A 104 8.58 -10.17 -3.09
CA ALA A 104 7.49 -9.25 -2.84
C ALA A 104 7.09 -8.53 -4.14
N ARG A 105 5.79 -8.38 -4.38
CA ARG A 105 5.28 -7.64 -5.54
C ARG A 105 5.25 -6.15 -5.22
N PHE A 106 5.47 -5.31 -6.21
CA PHE A 106 5.31 -3.87 -6.03
C PHE A 106 4.62 -3.23 -7.23
N ILE A 107 4.00 -2.09 -6.95
CA ILE A 107 3.40 -1.21 -7.94
C ILE A 107 3.38 0.22 -7.43
N ARG A 108 3.73 1.17 -8.30
CA ARG A 108 3.56 2.60 -8.06
C ARG A 108 2.36 3.12 -8.84
N CYS A 109 1.44 3.75 -8.13
CA CYS A 109 0.17 4.21 -8.67
C CYS A 109 -0.29 5.50 -7.97
N ASP A 110 -1.31 6.15 -8.52
CA ASP A 110 -1.94 7.30 -7.89
C ASP A 110 -2.81 6.92 -6.69
N THR A 111 -3.51 7.91 -6.14
CA THR A 111 -4.39 7.75 -4.98
C THR A 111 -5.86 7.94 -5.33
N GLU A 112 -6.25 7.69 -6.59
CA GLU A 112 -7.64 7.82 -7.01
C GLU A 112 -8.46 6.58 -6.61
N ASN A 113 -9.75 6.77 -6.35
CA ASN A 113 -10.61 5.70 -5.83
C ASN A 113 -10.75 4.51 -6.79
N ASP A 114 -10.77 4.76 -8.10
CA ASP A 114 -10.87 3.68 -9.09
C ASP A 114 -9.55 2.90 -9.18
N THR A 115 -8.40 3.54 -8.98
CA THR A 115 -7.10 2.86 -8.81
C THR A 115 -7.15 1.90 -7.63
N PHE A 116 -7.70 2.28 -6.47
CA PHE A 116 -7.83 1.39 -5.32
C PHE A 116 -8.72 0.17 -5.61
N LYS A 117 -9.85 0.38 -6.28
CA LYS A 117 -10.73 -0.72 -6.70
C LYS A 117 -10.00 -1.72 -7.57
N THR A 118 -9.24 -1.24 -8.56
CA THR A 118 -8.44 -2.08 -9.45
C THR A 118 -7.33 -2.81 -8.70
N LEU A 119 -6.65 -2.14 -7.76
CA LEU A 119 -5.61 -2.75 -6.93
C LEU A 119 -6.14 -3.91 -6.08
N VAL A 120 -7.33 -3.76 -5.48
CA VAL A 120 -7.98 -4.83 -4.71
C VAL A 120 -8.22 -6.05 -5.60
N GLU A 121 -8.72 -5.87 -6.82
CA GLU A 121 -8.94 -6.97 -7.76
C GLU A 121 -7.64 -7.69 -8.13
N ILE A 122 -6.57 -6.92 -8.40
CA ILE A 122 -5.24 -7.47 -8.72
C ILE A 122 -4.71 -8.29 -7.54
N ILE A 123 -4.77 -7.76 -6.32
CA ILE A 123 -4.26 -8.44 -5.13
C ILE A 123 -5.09 -9.70 -4.85
N VAL A 124 -6.43 -9.63 -4.89
CA VAL A 124 -7.28 -10.82 -4.71
C VAL A 124 -6.94 -11.91 -5.74
N LYS A 125 -6.66 -11.55 -7.00
CA LYS A 125 -6.24 -12.51 -8.03
C LYS A 125 -4.84 -13.09 -7.77
N ASP A 126 -3.88 -12.27 -7.35
CA ASP A 126 -2.51 -12.73 -7.02
C ASP A 126 -2.53 -13.68 -5.81
N VAL A 127 -3.17 -13.24 -4.72
CA VAL A 127 -3.37 -14.00 -3.48
C VAL A 127 -4.19 -15.26 -3.73
N GLY A 128 -5.19 -15.19 -4.61
CA GLY A 128 -6.09 -16.30 -4.94
C GLY A 128 -7.27 -16.46 -3.97
N ALA A 129 -7.46 -15.53 -3.03
CA ALA A 129 -8.58 -15.50 -2.10
C ALA A 129 -8.93 -14.06 -1.71
N LYS A 130 -10.21 -13.83 -1.40
CA LYS A 130 -10.69 -12.56 -0.83
C LYS A 130 -10.40 -12.55 0.68
N PRO A 131 -9.99 -11.40 1.26
CA PRO A 131 -9.89 -11.29 2.70
C PRO A 131 -11.27 -11.41 3.36
N LYS A 132 -11.29 -11.93 4.58
CA LYS A 132 -12.43 -11.86 5.51
C LYS A 132 -12.24 -10.79 6.57
N LEU A 133 -10.99 -10.44 6.85
CA LEU A 133 -10.61 -9.39 7.78
C LEU A 133 -9.41 -8.61 7.25
N ILE A 134 -9.47 -7.29 7.40
CA ILE A 134 -8.33 -6.39 7.27
C ILE A 134 -7.93 -5.92 8.66
N VAL A 135 -6.64 -6.02 8.96
CA VAL A 135 -6.03 -5.45 10.16
C VAL A 135 -5.14 -4.31 9.72
N SER A 136 -5.65 -3.08 9.83
CA SER A 136 -4.90 -1.89 9.44
C SER A 136 -4.13 -1.36 10.64
N CYS A 137 -2.80 -1.42 10.58
CA CYS A 137 -1.94 -1.03 11.69
C CYS A 137 -1.35 0.36 11.45
N TYR A 138 -1.45 1.22 12.45
CA TYR A 138 -0.93 2.58 12.45
C TYR A 138 -0.05 2.82 13.67
N GLY A 139 0.94 3.71 13.51
CA GLY A 139 1.82 4.06 14.60
C GLY A 139 3.02 4.91 14.16
N GLY A 140 3.97 5.06 15.08
CA GLY A 140 5.20 5.82 14.83
C GLY A 140 6.03 5.21 13.70
N ALA A 141 6.54 6.07 12.81
CA ALA A 141 7.47 5.69 11.75
C ALA A 141 8.91 5.53 12.26
N GLU A 142 9.25 6.16 13.38
CA GLU A 142 10.55 6.04 14.02
C GLU A 142 10.59 4.85 14.99
N TYR A 143 11.80 4.37 15.27
CA TYR A 143 12.02 3.39 16.33
C TYR A 143 11.52 3.92 17.68
N PHE A 144 10.89 3.04 18.44
CA PHE A 144 10.35 3.30 19.75
C PHE A 144 10.57 2.07 20.63
N THR A 145 10.37 2.24 21.93
CA THR A 145 10.49 1.15 22.89
C THR A 145 9.20 1.03 23.70
N MET A 146 8.90 -0.19 24.11
CA MET A 146 7.89 -0.49 25.12
C MET A 146 8.48 -1.50 26.11
N THR A 147 7.69 -2.00 27.05
CA THR A 147 8.18 -3.06 27.96
C THR A 147 8.37 -4.36 27.18
N ASP A 148 9.38 -5.15 27.55
CA ASP A 148 9.68 -6.44 26.89
C ASP A 148 8.47 -7.38 26.90
N ASP A 149 7.66 -7.34 27.96
CA ASP A 149 6.43 -8.13 28.07
C ASP A 149 5.37 -7.69 27.05
N LEU A 150 5.12 -6.38 26.93
CA LEU A 150 4.14 -5.85 25.99
C LEU A 150 4.57 -6.08 24.54
N GLU A 151 5.86 -5.87 24.24
CA GLU A 151 6.41 -6.10 22.91
C GLU A 151 6.25 -7.58 22.51
N ARG A 152 6.62 -8.50 23.41
CA ARG A 152 6.50 -9.94 23.18
C ARG A 152 5.05 -10.37 22.99
N GLU A 153 4.14 -9.90 23.83
CA GLU A 153 2.70 -10.20 23.73
C GLU A 153 2.13 -9.66 22.42
N PHE A 154 2.46 -8.43 22.06
CA PHE A 154 2.03 -7.82 20.79
C PHE A 154 2.54 -8.60 19.58
N MET A 155 3.84 -8.92 19.53
CA MET A 155 4.46 -9.68 18.43
C MET A 155 3.88 -11.10 18.31
N SER A 156 3.61 -11.76 19.44
CA SER A 156 2.96 -13.07 19.46
C SER A 156 1.54 -12.97 18.89
N GLY A 157 0.75 -12.01 19.37
CA GLY A 157 -0.64 -11.81 18.94
C GLY A 157 -0.73 -11.47 17.45
N ILE A 158 0.09 -10.53 16.95
CA ILE A 158 0.04 -10.15 15.53
C ILE A 158 0.49 -11.28 14.61
N GLY A 159 1.44 -12.10 15.04
CA GLY A 159 1.85 -13.29 14.30
C GLY A 159 0.77 -14.37 14.24
N GLN A 160 -0.01 -14.56 15.31
CA GLN A 160 -1.19 -15.45 15.30
C GLN A 160 -2.29 -14.91 14.38
N VAL A 161 -2.51 -13.59 14.36
CA VAL A 161 -3.42 -12.94 13.42
C VAL A 161 -2.98 -13.18 11.98
N ALA A 162 -1.68 -13.06 11.69
CA ALA A 162 -1.13 -13.33 10.36
C ALA A 162 -1.23 -14.80 9.93
N ALA A 163 -1.20 -15.72 10.89
CA ALA A 163 -1.42 -17.15 10.64
C ALA A 163 -2.90 -17.48 10.29
N THR A 164 -3.82 -16.54 10.54
CA THR A 164 -5.23 -16.75 10.21
C THR A 164 -5.45 -16.58 8.71
N LYS A 165 -6.01 -17.62 8.09
CA LYS A 165 -6.34 -17.62 6.66
C LYS A 165 -7.29 -16.46 6.32
N ASP A 166 -7.09 -15.87 5.14
CA ASP A 166 -7.90 -14.78 4.60
C ASP A 166 -7.84 -13.48 5.44
N VAL A 167 -6.77 -13.26 6.22
CA VAL A 167 -6.51 -11.99 6.91
C VAL A 167 -5.45 -11.18 6.17
N TRP A 168 -5.75 -9.93 5.87
CA TRP A 168 -4.77 -8.98 5.32
C TRP A 168 -4.32 -8.01 6.40
N ILE A 169 -3.01 -7.97 6.66
CA ILE A 169 -2.42 -6.99 7.59
C ILE A 169 -1.84 -5.85 6.76
N LEU A 170 -2.27 -4.61 7.01
CA LEU A 170 -1.80 -3.43 6.31
C LEU A 170 -0.88 -2.59 7.21
N THR A 171 0.26 -2.17 6.68
CA THR A 171 1.25 -1.31 7.37
C THR A 171 1.78 -0.22 6.41
N THR A 172 2.76 0.57 6.85
CA THR A 172 3.52 1.47 5.96
C THR A 172 4.53 0.75 5.07
N GLY A 173 4.94 -0.47 5.41
CA GLY A 173 5.95 -1.23 4.67
C GLY A 173 7.40 -0.85 4.92
N LEU A 174 7.66 0.07 5.85
CA LEU A 174 9.01 0.49 6.19
C LEU A 174 9.66 -0.46 7.19
N ASN A 175 10.98 -0.63 7.07
CA ASN A 175 11.83 -1.36 8.01
C ASN A 175 12.15 -0.54 9.27
N SER A 176 11.14 0.12 9.84
CA SER A 176 11.28 0.98 11.00
C SER A 176 9.97 1.16 11.74
N GLY A 177 10.08 1.59 13.00
CA GLY A 177 8.95 1.86 13.88
C GLY A 177 7.97 0.69 13.98
N VAL A 178 6.68 1.02 13.94
CA VAL A 178 5.60 0.03 14.12
C VAL A 178 5.50 -0.96 12.97
N SER A 179 5.80 -0.53 11.74
CA SER A 179 5.78 -1.41 10.57
C SER A 179 6.85 -2.51 10.67
N GLY A 180 8.09 -2.13 11.04
CA GLY A 180 9.16 -3.09 11.26
C GLY A 180 8.86 -4.06 12.41
N LEU A 181 8.28 -3.57 13.52
CA LEU A 181 7.89 -4.42 14.65
C LEU A 181 6.84 -5.48 14.24
N ILE A 182 5.84 -5.10 13.47
CA ILE A 182 4.80 -6.01 12.97
C ILE A 182 5.41 -7.03 12.02
N ALA A 183 6.24 -6.58 11.08
CA ALA A 183 6.90 -7.44 10.12
C ALA A 183 7.74 -8.53 10.81
N GLU A 184 8.51 -8.15 11.82
CA GLU A 184 9.30 -9.08 12.64
C GLU A 184 8.40 -10.04 13.44
N GLY A 185 7.30 -9.55 14.04
CA GLY A 185 6.34 -10.40 14.76
C GLY A 185 5.70 -11.48 13.87
N VAL A 186 5.33 -11.11 12.64
CA VAL A 186 4.83 -12.05 11.63
C VAL A 186 5.92 -13.00 11.18
N HIS A 187 7.13 -12.51 10.91
CA HIS A 187 8.26 -13.34 10.48
C HIS A 187 8.63 -14.41 11.52
N ARG A 188 8.72 -14.05 12.80
CA ARG A 188 9.01 -15.00 13.88
C ARG A 188 8.00 -16.14 13.94
N ASN A 189 6.73 -15.85 13.63
CA ASN A 189 5.70 -16.88 13.58
C ASN A 189 5.80 -17.74 12.30
N ILE A 190 6.16 -17.16 11.15
CA ILE A 190 6.44 -17.93 9.91
C ILE A 190 7.57 -18.94 10.12
N LEU A 191 8.63 -18.58 10.86
CA LEU A 191 9.71 -19.52 11.18
C LEU A 191 9.22 -20.75 11.98
N LEU A 192 8.05 -20.65 12.62
CA LEU A 192 7.41 -21.76 13.33
C LEU A 192 6.42 -22.54 12.44
N ASN A 193 5.90 -21.93 11.36
CA ASN A 193 4.92 -22.54 10.44
C ASN A 193 5.07 -21.97 9.01
N GLU A 194 5.37 -22.83 8.03
CA GLU A 194 5.68 -22.41 6.65
C GLU A 194 4.49 -21.79 5.88
N ASP A 195 3.25 -22.02 6.31
CA ASP A 195 2.02 -21.63 5.60
C ASP A 195 1.40 -20.28 6.07
N ILE A 196 2.17 -19.43 6.76
CA ILE A 196 1.66 -18.18 7.32
C ILE A 196 1.65 -17.03 6.30
N TRP A 197 0.56 -16.23 6.32
CA TRP A 197 0.42 -15.05 5.48
C TRP A 197 1.32 -13.91 5.95
N LYS A 198 1.79 -13.07 5.01
CA LYS A 198 2.69 -11.95 5.28
C LYS A 198 1.98 -10.61 5.10
N PRO A 199 2.41 -9.53 5.77
CA PRO A 199 1.75 -8.23 5.66
C PRO A 199 1.83 -7.65 4.24
N ILE A 200 0.83 -6.82 3.92
CA ILE A 200 0.74 -5.99 2.71
C ILE A 200 1.11 -4.56 3.12
N ALA A 201 2.08 -3.97 2.42
CA ALA A 201 2.50 -2.61 2.63
C ALA A 201 1.70 -1.66 1.75
N LEU A 202 1.14 -0.62 2.36
CA LEU A 202 0.68 0.58 1.67
C LEU A 202 1.61 1.72 2.05
N GLU A 203 2.60 1.95 1.18
CA GLU A 203 3.61 2.98 1.39
C GLU A 203 3.21 4.27 0.69
N ASN A 204 3.17 5.33 1.49
CA ASN A 204 2.71 6.66 1.09
C ASN A 204 3.89 7.58 0.73
N GLN A 205 4.87 7.08 -0.03
CA GLN A 205 6.04 7.86 -0.45
C GLN A 205 6.12 7.99 -1.96
N SER A 206 6.04 9.23 -2.46
CA SER A 206 6.49 9.51 -3.82
C SER A 206 8.01 9.65 -3.87
N THR A 207 8.68 8.51 -3.98
CA THR A 207 10.04 8.51 -4.49
C THR A 207 10.04 7.92 -5.90
N THR A 208 11.00 8.35 -6.71
CA THR A 208 11.40 7.53 -7.86
C THR A 208 11.80 6.16 -7.32
N PRO A 209 11.42 5.03 -7.93
CA PRO A 209 11.84 3.69 -7.49
C PRO A 209 13.36 3.44 -7.59
N GLN A 210 14.14 4.44 -8.03
CA GLN A 210 15.59 4.50 -7.85
C GLN A 210 16.03 5.04 -6.48
N VAL A 211 15.13 5.67 -5.71
CA VAL A 211 15.39 6.38 -4.45
C VAL A 211 14.72 5.70 -3.26
N LEU A 212 13.58 5.04 -3.45
CA LEU A 212 13.27 3.84 -2.67
C LEU A 212 14.15 2.76 -3.29
N GLY A 213 15.32 2.54 -2.70
CA GLY A 213 16.19 1.46 -3.13
C GLY A 213 15.34 0.20 -3.29
N THR A 214 15.30 -0.35 -4.50
CA THR A 214 14.95 -1.76 -4.71
C THR A 214 15.84 -2.71 -3.90
N SER A 215 16.84 -2.15 -3.21
CA SER A 215 17.64 -2.80 -2.22
C SER A 215 16.92 -2.83 -0.87
N LEU A 216 16.63 -4.06 -0.44
CA LEU A 216 16.31 -4.43 0.93
C LEU A 216 17.56 -4.18 1.79
N HIS A 217 17.85 -2.93 2.13
CA HIS A 217 18.97 -2.61 3.01
C HIS A 217 18.54 -2.79 4.46
N GLU A 218 19.01 -3.87 5.10
CA GLU A 218 18.66 -4.20 6.50
C GLU A 218 19.02 -3.08 7.51
N ASN A 219 19.94 -2.17 7.15
CA ASN A 219 20.43 -1.10 8.01
C ASN A 219 19.89 0.30 7.65
N ASP A 220 18.96 0.41 6.69
CA ASP A 220 18.34 1.69 6.32
C ASP A 220 16.91 1.72 6.87
N ASP A 221 16.65 2.64 7.80
CA ASP A 221 15.35 2.84 8.46
C ASP A 221 14.28 3.42 7.52
N LYS A 222 14.67 3.78 6.30
CA LYS A 222 13.78 4.23 5.22
C LYS A 222 13.64 3.21 4.09
N ALA A 223 14.26 2.03 4.22
CA ALA A 223 14.09 0.96 3.26
C ALA A 223 12.74 0.24 3.43
N LEU A 224 12.32 -0.40 2.35
CA LEU A 224 11.22 -1.36 2.36
C LEU A 224 11.58 -2.55 3.24
N ASP A 225 10.62 -3.00 4.05
CA ASP A 225 10.79 -4.14 4.93
C ASP A 225 10.78 -5.48 4.16
N LYS A 226 11.70 -6.38 4.51
CA LYS A 226 11.91 -7.62 3.76
C LYS A 226 10.85 -8.70 3.99
N TYR A 227 9.95 -8.55 4.96
CA TYR A 227 8.94 -9.55 5.31
C TYR A 227 7.53 -9.26 4.78
N HIS A 228 7.34 -8.16 4.06
CA HIS A 228 6.09 -7.87 3.35
C HIS A 228 5.97 -8.65 2.03
N THR A 229 4.74 -8.88 1.55
CA THR A 229 4.49 -9.57 0.26
C THR A 229 4.14 -8.66 -0.90
N HIS A 230 3.59 -7.49 -0.60
CA HIS A 230 3.06 -6.56 -1.58
C HIS A 230 3.38 -5.13 -1.12
N PHE A 231 3.83 -4.29 -2.05
CA PHE A 231 4.10 -2.87 -1.84
C PHE A 231 3.26 -2.05 -2.80
N LEU A 232 2.28 -1.33 -2.26
CA LEU A 232 1.51 -0.34 -3.01
C LEU A 232 2.15 1.02 -2.71
N LEU A 233 2.91 1.53 -3.68
CA LEU A 233 3.67 2.77 -3.58
C LEU A 233 2.80 3.92 -4.10
N LEU A 234 2.13 4.60 -3.19
CA LEU A 234 1.13 5.61 -3.51
C LEU A 234 1.78 6.96 -3.77
N ASP A 235 1.38 7.58 -4.88
CA ASP A 235 2.01 8.78 -5.41
C ASP A 235 0.98 9.87 -5.72
N ASP A 236 1.26 11.10 -5.32
CA ASP A 236 0.45 12.28 -5.66
C ASP A 236 1.13 13.22 -6.66
N GLY A 237 2.25 12.79 -7.24
CA GLY A 237 3.05 13.55 -8.18
C GLY A 237 4.11 14.46 -7.57
N ARG A 238 4.22 14.59 -6.24
CA ARG A 238 5.35 15.31 -5.60
C ARG A 238 6.62 14.46 -5.57
N LEU A 239 7.76 15.04 -5.18
CA LEU A 239 8.99 14.31 -4.89
C LEU A 239 9.24 14.37 -3.39
N LYS A 240 9.58 13.22 -2.78
CA LYS A 240 9.93 13.09 -1.36
C LYS A 240 8.85 13.66 -0.44
N HIS A 241 7.60 13.49 -0.83
CA HIS A 241 6.45 13.87 -0.01
C HIS A 241 5.80 12.62 0.56
N TYR A 242 5.53 12.67 1.86
CA TYR A 242 4.80 11.65 2.59
C TYR A 242 3.32 12.01 2.58
N LEU A 243 2.49 11.16 1.99
CA LEU A 243 1.03 11.31 2.11
C LEU A 243 0.61 11.01 3.54
N ASN A 244 -0.51 11.60 3.97
CA ASN A 244 -1.15 11.21 5.22
C ASN A 244 -1.73 9.78 5.10
N ASP A 245 -2.39 9.31 6.15
CA ASP A 245 -2.98 7.97 6.19
C ASP A 245 -4.32 7.84 5.42
N GLY A 246 -4.81 8.93 4.81
CA GLY A 246 -6.06 8.98 4.06
C GLY A 246 -6.14 7.93 2.93
N PRO A 247 -5.15 7.85 2.02
CA PRO A 247 -5.11 6.83 0.98
C PRO A 247 -5.19 5.38 1.49
N ARG A 248 -4.56 5.06 2.64
CA ARG A 248 -4.69 3.74 3.26
C ARG A 248 -6.13 3.51 3.72
N SER A 249 -6.77 4.52 4.31
CA SER A 249 -8.17 4.44 4.75
C SER A 249 -9.14 4.19 3.57
N GLU A 250 -8.91 4.87 2.44
CA GLU A 250 -9.69 4.67 1.21
C GLU A 250 -9.46 3.29 0.60
N PHE A 251 -8.23 2.78 0.61
CA PHE A 251 -7.95 1.41 0.18
C PHE A 251 -8.65 0.36 1.07
N VAL A 252 -8.63 0.54 2.40
CA VAL A 252 -9.38 -0.32 3.33
C VAL A 252 -10.87 -0.29 3.00
N LYS A 253 -11.43 0.90 2.76
CA LYS A 253 -12.83 1.06 2.37
C LYS A 253 -13.15 0.35 1.05
N ALA A 254 -12.35 0.57 0.00
CA ALA A 254 -12.51 -0.08 -1.29
C ALA A 254 -12.45 -1.62 -1.17
N THR A 255 -11.54 -2.12 -0.33
CA THR A 255 -11.42 -3.56 -0.08
C THR A 255 -12.67 -4.11 0.61
N CYS A 256 -13.15 -3.47 1.68
CA CYS A 256 -14.39 -3.86 2.36
C CYS A 256 -15.60 -3.84 1.42
N ASP A 257 -15.74 -2.80 0.61
CA ASP A 257 -16.87 -2.64 -0.31
C ASP A 257 -16.91 -3.75 -1.38
N GLN A 258 -15.75 -4.13 -1.94
CA GLN A 258 -15.66 -5.15 -3.00
C GLN A 258 -15.65 -6.60 -2.50
N THR A 259 -15.11 -6.81 -1.30
CA THR A 259 -14.89 -8.17 -0.75
C THR A 259 -15.89 -8.54 0.33
N HIS A 260 -16.64 -7.57 0.85
CA HIS A 260 -17.53 -7.70 2.01
C HIS A 260 -16.81 -8.17 3.28
N CYS A 261 -15.51 -7.89 3.39
CA CYS A 261 -14.72 -8.20 4.57
C CYS A 261 -14.95 -7.18 5.69
N HIS A 262 -14.64 -7.57 6.92
CA HIS A 262 -14.55 -6.63 8.03
C HIS A 262 -13.17 -5.98 8.09
N ALA A 263 -13.07 -4.86 8.79
CA ALA A 263 -11.80 -4.21 9.07
C ALA A 263 -11.73 -3.84 10.54
N ILE A 264 -10.53 -3.91 11.11
CA ILE A 264 -10.17 -3.34 12.40
C ILE A 264 -8.93 -2.49 12.25
N THR A 265 -8.78 -1.53 13.15
CA THR A 265 -7.60 -0.67 13.21
C THR A 265 -6.84 -0.91 14.49
N ILE A 266 -5.52 -1.11 14.38
CA ILE A 266 -4.62 -1.24 15.53
C ILE A 266 -3.74 0.00 15.60
N ILE A 267 -3.64 0.60 16.78
CA ILE A 267 -2.81 1.78 17.04
C ILE A 267 -1.75 1.44 18.07
N VAL A 268 -0.50 1.54 17.65
CA VAL A 268 0.69 1.33 18.49
C VAL A 268 1.48 2.64 18.49
N GLU A 269 1.80 3.15 19.68
CA GLU A 269 2.47 4.44 19.88
C GLU A 269 1.67 5.63 19.31
N GLY A 270 1.83 5.97 18.04
CA GLY A 270 1.01 6.93 17.30
C GLY A 270 1.36 8.39 17.57
N GLY A 271 1.27 9.20 16.51
CA GLY A 271 1.40 10.66 16.54
C GLY A 271 0.08 11.36 16.31
N LEU A 272 0.08 12.70 16.29
CA LEU A 272 -1.14 13.49 16.06
C LEU A 272 -1.82 13.18 14.72
N ASN A 273 -1.04 12.80 13.69
CA ASN A 273 -1.59 12.40 12.39
C ASN A 273 -2.51 11.17 12.49
N THR A 274 -2.32 10.32 13.50
CA THR A 274 -3.17 9.14 13.75
C THR A 274 -4.56 9.52 14.27
N LEU A 275 -4.78 10.74 14.78
CA LEU A 275 -6.11 11.19 15.23
C LEU A 275 -7.12 11.27 14.08
N GLU A 276 -6.67 11.66 12.88
CA GLU A 276 -7.52 11.69 11.69
C GLU A 276 -8.01 10.28 11.34
N VAL A 277 -7.12 9.28 11.41
CA VAL A 277 -7.45 7.86 11.22
C VAL A 277 -8.49 7.40 12.25
N ILE A 278 -8.26 7.69 13.53
CA ILE A 278 -9.20 7.35 14.61
C ILE A 278 -10.57 7.94 14.33
N GLN A 279 -10.64 9.22 13.96
CA GLN A 279 -11.90 9.89 13.71
C GLN A 279 -12.64 9.27 12.51
N ASN A 280 -11.92 8.98 11.43
CA ASN A 280 -12.50 8.34 10.24
C ASN A 280 -13.04 6.94 10.57
N ASP A 281 -12.30 6.15 11.34
CA ASP A 281 -12.70 4.80 11.73
C ASP A 281 -13.89 4.81 12.69
N LEU A 282 -13.93 5.72 13.66
CA LEU A 282 -15.09 5.90 14.52
C LEU A 282 -16.36 6.28 13.73
N ASN A 283 -16.23 7.19 12.76
CA ASN A 283 -17.34 7.57 11.88
C ASN A 283 -17.84 6.39 11.02
N ALA A 284 -16.90 5.55 10.57
CA ALA A 284 -17.19 4.32 9.84
C ALA A 284 -17.65 3.15 10.73
N GLN A 285 -17.79 3.36 12.05
CA GLN A 285 -18.11 2.32 13.04
C GLN A 285 -17.13 1.13 13.01
N ARG A 286 -15.87 1.40 12.67
CA ARG A 286 -14.80 0.41 12.61
C ARG A 286 -14.18 0.24 14.00
N PRO A 287 -14.04 -1.00 14.51
CA PRO A 287 -13.38 -1.23 15.79
C PRO A 287 -11.92 -0.77 15.77
N ILE A 288 -11.51 -0.13 16.87
CA ILE A 288 -10.14 0.36 17.09
C ILE A 288 -9.56 -0.32 18.32
N VAL A 289 -8.41 -0.95 18.16
CA VAL A 289 -7.59 -1.53 19.22
C VAL A 289 -6.45 -0.56 19.51
N ILE A 290 -6.32 -0.12 20.75
CA ILE A 290 -5.23 0.73 21.20
C ILE A 290 -4.30 -0.10 22.07
N VAL A 291 -3.03 -0.19 21.68
CA VAL A 291 -2.01 -0.89 22.48
C VAL A 291 -1.55 0.04 23.60
N HIS A 292 -2.28 0.04 24.72
CA HIS A 292 -1.97 0.87 25.88
C HIS A 292 -0.58 0.53 26.44
N GLY A 293 0.21 1.55 26.75
CA GLY A 293 1.59 1.38 27.23
C GLY A 293 2.64 1.38 26.13
N SER A 294 2.24 1.33 24.85
CA SER A 294 3.18 1.39 23.70
C SER A 294 3.79 2.76 23.42
N GLY A 295 3.36 3.81 24.13
CA GLY A 295 3.93 5.16 24.04
C GLY A 295 2.99 6.19 23.42
N ARG A 296 3.46 7.45 23.40
CA ARG A 296 2.81 8.64 22.80
C ARG A 296 1.27 8.64 22.83
N LEU A 297 0.61 8.74 21.68
CA LEU A 297 -0.84 8.92 21.59
C LEU A 297 -1.60 7.72 22.16
N ALA A 298 -1.15 6.50 21.90
CA ALA A 298 -1.75 5.26 22.36
C ALA A 298 -1.79 5.21 23.89
N THR A 299 -0.71 5.60 24.57
CA THR A 299 -0.69 5.68 26.03
C THR A 299 -1.62 6.76 26.57
N VAL A 300 -1.66 7.94 25.94
CA VAL A 300 -2.58 9.02 26.35
C VAL A 300 -4.04 8.58 26.22
N LEU A 301 -4.42 8.00 25.08
CA LEU A 301 -5.78 7.52 24.84
C LEU A 301 -6.13 6.36 25.77
N GLY A 302 -5.24 5.40 25.96
CA GLY A 302 -5.43 4.28 26.90
C GLY A 302 -5.73 4.78 28.32
N ASN A 303 -4.91 5.70 28.84
CA ASN A 303 -5.11 6.30 30.16
C ASN A 303 -6.47 7.04 30.28
N LEU A 304 -6.90 7.73 29.22
CA LEU A 304 -8.18 8.45 29.21
C LEU A 304 -9.37 7.49 29.17
N LEU A 305 -9.31 6.45 28.34
CA LEU A 305 -10.37 5.45 28.20
C LEU A 305 -10.52 4.61 29.47
N GLU A 306 -9.40 4.24 30.11
CA GLU A 306 -9.39 3.53 31.37
C GLU A 306 -10.04 4.36 32.48
N LYS A 307 -9.64 5.64 32.61
CA LYS A 307 -10.27 6.58 33.55
C LYS A 307 -11.76 6.80 33.28
N ALA A 308 -12.19 6.72 32.02
CA ALA A 308 -13.58 6.87 31.65
C ALA A 308 -14.42 5.58 31.86
N GLY A 309 -13.80 4.46 32.27
CA GLY A 309 -14.47 3.16 32.37
C GLY A 309 -14.94 2.61 31.02
N LYS A 310 -14.29 3.01 29.92
CA LYS A 310 -14.65 2.65 28.54
C LYS A 310 -13.67 1.67 27.91
N THR A 311 -13.10 0.76 28.71
CA THR A 311 -12.18 -0.28 28.23
C THR A 311 -12.85 -1.64 28.25
N ALA A 312 -12.63 -2.41 27.20
CA ALA A 312 -12.83 -3.85 27.20
C ALA A 312 -11.45 -4.48 26.99
N THR A 313 -10.94 -5.17 28.01
CA THR A 313 -9.66 -5.87 27.90
C THR A 313 -9.87 -7.12 27.06
N ILE A 314 -9.07 -7.26 25.99
CA ILE A 314 -9.00 -8.50 25.21
C ILE A 314 -7.90 -9.32 25.86
N THR A 315 -8.27 -10.35 26.61
CA THR A 315 -7.37 -11.37 27.19
C THR A 315 -7.31 -12.59 26.30
#